data_AF-A0A6G4XWX1-F1
#
_entry.id   AF-A0A6G4XWX1-F1
#
_cell.length_a   1.000
_cell.length_b   1.000
_cell.length_c   1.000
_cell.angle_alpha   90.00
_cell.angle_beta   90.00
_cell.angle_gamma   90.00
#
_symmetry.space_group_name_H-M   'P 1'
#
loop_
_entity.id
_entity.type
_entity.pdbx_description
1 polymer ?
#
loop_
_entity_poly.entity_id
_entity_poly.type
_entity_poly.pdbx_seq_one_letter_code
_entity_poly.pdbx_strand_id
1 'polypeptide(L)'
;MNTIRVDNSRRLGARLGAVVALLGVLALTACSAGSPPREERTGQAGRERPGRMGGESVASAGAEVADAVRTVKGGCGETAIREGAPPGWNPEPAGFSDSAAGLPYVVGAHDQIMGYLWEHPMTPKAAALGDGGDGGDGGDGNKVLWYVRSAREGKPLTIRAHPRGAERPVVKLSVPADSGPGEIYPSDIAVPRPGCWTFELSWAGHRDEVDLKFLAEKGAS
;
A
#
# COMPACT_ATOMS: atom_id res chain seq x y z
N MET A 1 49.77 -18.98 -28.82
CA MET A 1 48.85 -20.13 -28.90
C MET A 1 48.67 -20.74 -27.52
N ASN A 2 47.47 -21.24 -27.26
CA ASN A 2 46.95 -21.91 -26.06
C ASN A 2 46.57 -21.04 -24.86
N THR A 3 45.25 -20.83 -24.73
CA THR A 3 44.59 -20.72 -23.43
C THR A 3 43.62 -21.88 -23.29
N ILE A 4 43.65 -22.47 -22.09
CA ILE A 4 43.08 -23.74 -21.68
C ILE A 4 41.59 -23.60 -21.30
N ARG A 5 40.79 -24.63 -21.61
CA ARG A 5 39.43 -24.88 -21.11
C ARG A 5 39.44 -25.25 -19.62
N VAL A 6 38.52 -24.69 -18.84
CA VAL A 6 37.96 -25.30 -17.60
C VAL A 6 36.49 -24.84 -17.53
N ASP A 7 35.55 -25.64 -18.00
CA ASP A 7 34.81 -26.73 -17.32
C ASP A 7 33.62 -26.22 -16.47
N ASN A 8 32.42 -26.60 -16.94
CA ASN A 8 31.11 -26.20 -16.46
C ASN A 8 30.54 -27.38 -15.66
N SER A 9 30.84 -27.39 -14.36
CA SER A 9 30.41 -28.47 -13.47
C SER A 9 29.06 -28.15 -12.83
N ARG A 10 28.04 -28.85 -13.31
CA ARG A 10 26.75 -29.08 -12.67
C ARG A 10 26.94 -29.43 -11.18
N ARG A 11 26.17 -28.79 -10.30
CA ARG A 11 25.75 -29.42 -9.04
C ARG A 11 24.24 -29.41 -8.95
N LEU A 12 23.66 -30.56 -9.30
CA LEU A 12 22.40 -31.01 -8.73
C LEU A 12 22.59 -31.12 -7.21
N GLY A 13 21.65 -30.57 -6.45
CA GLY A 13 21.56 -30.75 -5.01
C GLY A 13 20.11 -30.69 -4.57
N ALA A 14 19.36 -31.78 -4.80
CA ALA A 14 18.08 -32.02 -4.14
C ALA A 14 18.33 -32.64 -2.75
N ARG A 15 17.78 -32.05 -1.68
CA ARG A 15 17.47 -32.66 -0.36
C ARG A 15 16.34 -31.81 0.26
N LEU A 16 15.07 -32.22 0.24
CA LEU A 16 14.37 -33.14 1.15
C LEU A 16 14.50 -32.80 2.66
N GLY A 17 13.35 -32.52 3.31
CA GLY A 17 13.12 -32.52 4.77
C GLY A 17 12.74 -31.13 5.31
N ALA A 18 11.67 -30.91 6.08
CA ALA A 18 10.69 -31.80 6.70
C ALA A 18 9.41 -31.02 6.99
N VAL A 19 8.26 -31.65 6.80
CA VAL A 19 6.95 -31.22 7.30
C VAL A 19 6.88 -31.57 8.77
N VAL A 20 6.77 -30.58 9.66
CA VAL A 20 6.41 -30.80 11.06
C VAL A 20 4.95 -30.38 11.23
N ALA A 21 4.08 -31.38 11.23
CA ALA A 21 2.73 -31.27 11.78
C ALA A 21 2.84 -31.37 13.31
N LEU A 22 2.38 -30.34 14.02
CA LEU A 22 2.14 -30.41 15.46
C LEU A 22 0.64 -30.27 15.70
N LEU A 23 0.00 -31.43 15.87
CA LEU A 23 -1.28 -31.59 16.52
C LEU A 23 -1.09 -31.38 18.02
N GLY A 24 -1.85 -30.46 18.60
CA GLY A 24 -2.00 -30.26 20.04
C GLY A 24 -3.49 -30.12 20.36
N VAL A 25 -3.99 -31.05 21.17
CA VAL A 25 -5.40 -31.38 21.42
C VAL A 25 -5.86 -30.80 22.77
N LEU A 26 -7.13 -30.35 22.78
CA LEU A 26 -8.10 -30.16 23.88
C LEU A 26 -7.71 -29.39 25.18
N ALA A 27 -8.53 -28.39 25.51
CA ALA A 27 -9.28 -28.37 26.76
C ALA A 27 -10.56 -27.51 26.63
N LEU A 28 -11.70 -28.14 26.93
CA LEU A 28 -13.02 -27.52 27.11
C LEU A 28 -13.05 -26.76 28.45
N THR A 29 -13.52 -25.52 28.45
CA THR A 29 -14.11 -24.90 29.65
C THR A 29 -15.40 -24.18 29.27
N ALA A 30 -16.51 -24.89 29.50
CA ALA A 30 -17.84 -24.31 29.62
C ALA A 30 -18.04 -23.84 31.06
N CYS A 31 -18.52 -22.62 31.25
CA CYS A 31 -19.26 -22.21 32.44
C CYS A 31 -20.40 -21.29 32.03
N SER A 32 -21.57 -21.62 32.54
CA SER A 32 -22.89 -21.13 32.18
C SER A 32 -23.24 -19.75 32.76
N ALA A 33 -24.13 -19.08 32.03
CA ALA A 33 -25.30 -18.29 32.46
C ALA A 33 -25.24 -17.43 33.73
N GLY A 34 -25.61 -16.15 33.56
CA GLY A 34 -26.10 -15.29 34.64
C GLY A 34 -26.55 -13.92 34.14
N SER A 35 -27.80 -13.80 33.69
CA SER A 35 -28.46 -12.51 33.45
C SER A 35 -28.86 -11.87 34.79
N PRO A 36 -28.64 -10.55 35.01
CA PRO A 36 -29.35 -9.79 36.03
C PRO A 36 -30.64 -9.13 35.47
N PRO A 37 -31.60 -8.78 36.34
CA PRO A 37 -32.99 -8.54 35.98
C PRO A 37 -33.28 -7.15 35.43
N ARG A 38 -34.42 -7.10 34.74
CA ARG A 38 -35.19 -5.94 34.29
C ARG A 38 -35.90 -5.31 35.49
N GLU A 39 -35.58 -4.05 35.82
CA GLU A 39 -36.44 -3.20 36.63
C GLU A 39 -37.10 -2.14 35.73
N GLU A 40 -38.41 -2.29 35.57
CA GLU A 40 -39.29 -1.22 35.14
C GLU A 40 -39.49 -0.24 36.31
N ARG A 41 -39.26 1.06 36.06
CA ARG A 41 -39.91 2.11 36.85
C ARG A 41 -40.46 3.19 35.92
N THR A 42 -41.77 3.16 35.78
CA THR A 42 -42.65 4.18 35.23
C THR A 42 -42.69 5.46 36.09
N GLY A 43 -42.89 6.59 35.40
CA GLY A 43 -43.29 7.90 35.94
C GLY A 43 -42.12 8.89 35.99
N GLN A 44 -42.21 10.15 35.54
CA GLN A 44 -43.37 11.02 35.44
C GLN A 44 -42.97 12.30 34.66
N ALA A 45 -43.90 12.83 33.88
CA ALA A 45 -43.77 14.07 33.12
C ALA A 45 -43.80 15.33 34.02
N GLY A 46 -43.15 16.42 33.60
CA GLY A 46 -43.39 17.73 34.19
C GLY A 46 -42.45 18.88 33.79
N ARG A 47 -42.85 19.60 32.74
CA ARG A 47 -42.76 21.07 32.51
C ARG A 47 -41.42 21.84 32.48
N GLU A 48 -41.30 22.52 31.34
CA GLU A 48 -40.57 23.75 30.96
C GLU A 48 -40.27 24.80 32.05
N ARG A 49 -39.10 25.46 31.93
CA ARG A 49 -39.00 26.90 31.57
C ARG A 49 -37.57 27.33 31.17
N PRO A 50 -37.42 28.43 30.40
CA PRO A 50 -36.21 28.77 29.63
C PRO A 50 -35.24 29.71 30.37
N GLY A 51 -33.95 29.59 30.05
CA GLY A 51 -32.89 30.49 30.51
C GLY A 51 -31.78 30.60 29.47
N ARG A 52 -31.84 31.69 28.69
CA ARG A 52 -30.85 32.14 27.71
C ARG A 52 -29.64 32.73 28.44
N MET A 53 -28.41 32.31 28.09
CA MET A 53 -27.30 33.23 27.82
C MET A 53 -26.08 32.49 27.26
N GLY A 54 -25.62 32.97 26.10
CA GLY A 54 -24.21 33.21 25.80
C GLY A 54 -23.27 32.03 25.85
N GLY A 55 -23.13 31.36 24.71
CA GLY A 55 -21.97 30.53 24.41
C GLY A 55 -21.83 30.47 22.90
N GLU A 56 -21.15 31.46 22.32
CA GLU A 56 -20.51 31.29 21.02
C GLU A 56 -19.60 30.07 21.15
N SER A 57 -20.11 28.93 20.71
CA SER A 57 -19.31 27.74 20.47
C SER A 57 -18.44 28.08 19.27
N VAL A 58 -17.28 28.67 19.55
CA VAL A 58 -16.18 28.68 18.60
C VAL A 58 -15.85 27.23 18.35
N ALA A 59 -16.31 26.76 17.19
CA ALA A 59 -16.15 25.40 16.72
C ALA A 59 -14.70 24.94 16.86
N SER A 60 -14.56 23.66 17.15
CA SER A 60 -13.33 22.89 17.09
C SER A 60 -12.76 22.90 15.66
N ALA A 61 -12.21 24.03 15.22
CA ALA A 61 -11.59 24.18 13.91
C ALA A 61 -10.18 23.57 13.86
N GLY A 62 -9.71 22.94 14.96
CA GLY A 62 -8.37 22.37 15.06
C GLY A 62 -8.27 20.88 14.71
N ALA A 63 -9.36 20.12 14.84
CA ALA A 63 -9.35 18.68 14.58
C ALA A 63 -9.71 18.33 13.12
N GLU A 64 -10.59 19.12 12.48
CA GLU A 64 -11.05 18.87 11.10
C GLU A 64 -9.97 19.16 10.03
N VAL A 65 -8.90 19.88 10.37
CA VAL A 65 -7.86 20.27 9.40
C VAL A 65 -6.83 19.15 9.18
N ALA A 66 -6.69 18.19 10.10
CA ALA A 66 -5.70 17.12 9.98
C ALA A 66 -6.06 16.08 8.91
N ASP A 67 -7.35 15.92 8.60
CA ASP A 67 -7.85 14.96 7.59
C ASP A 67 -8.06 15.59 6.21
N ALA A 68 -7.96 16.92 6.09
CA ALA A 68 -8.18 17.60 4.82
C ALA A 68 -7.16 17.14 3.76
N VAL A 69 -7.66 16.58 2.66
CA VAL A 69 -6.82 16.13 1.55
C VAL A 69 -6.15 17.33 0.89
N ARG A 70 -4.82 17.29 0.80
CA ARG A 70 -4.02 18.29 0.07
C ARG A 70 -3.20 17.63 -1.02
N THR A 71 -2.98 18.35 -2.11
CA THR A 71 -2.02 17.96 -3.14
C THR A 71 -0.62 18.42 -2.73
N VAL A 72 0.37 17.53 -2.84
CA VAL A 72 1.77 17.84 -2.57
C VAL A 72 2.60 17.86 -3.86
N LYS A 73 3.74 18.56 -3.82
CA LYS A 73 4.63 18.69 -4.98
C LYS A 73 5.24 17.34 -5.35
N GLY A 74 5.57 17.18 -6.64
CA GLY A 74 6.31 16.02 -7.14
C GLY A 74 5.46 15.00 -7.89
N GLY A 75 4.15 15.24 -8.06
CA GLY A 75 3.35 14.50 -9.03
C GLY A 75 3.83 14.71 -10.46
N CYS A 76 3.42 13.83 -11.36
CA CYS A 76 3.64 14.00 -12.79
C CYS A 76 2.50 13.38 -13.60
N GLY A 77 2.41 13.82 -14.85
CA GLY A 77 1.29 13.49 -15.70
C GLY A 77 -0.05 13.87 -15.08
N GLU A 78 -1.01 12.97 -15.12
CA GLU A 78 -2.35 13.20 -14.55
C GLU A 78 -2.43 12.78 -13.07
N THR A 79 -1.37 12.14 -12.54
CA THR A 79 -1.35 11.63 -11.17
C THR A 79 -0.85 12.69 -10.19
N ALA A 80 -1.78 13.19 -9.38
CA ALA A 80 -1.47 14.04 -8.25
C ALA A 80 -0.99 13.20 -7.05
N ILE A 81 0.02 13.70 -6.34
CA ILE A 81 0.41 13.14 -5.03
C ILE A 81 -0.38 13.89 -3.97
N ARG A 82 -0.96 13.14 -3.03
CA ARG A 82 -1.87 13.65 -2.00
C ARG A 82 -1.36 13.28 -0.61
N GLU A 83 -1.79 14.04 0.39
CA GLU A 83 -1.65 13.75 1.82
C GLU A 83 -2.98 14.08 2.52
N GLY A 84 -3.22 13.51 3.70
CA GLY A 84 -4.49 13.62 4.43
C GLY A 84 -5.35 12.36 4.31
N ALA A 85 -6.68 12.50 4.41
CA ALA A 85 -7.59 11.35 4.40
C ALA A 85 -7.45 10.52 3.10
N PRO A 86 -7.45 9.18 3.19
CA PRO A 86 -7.45 8.31 2.02
C PRO A 86 -8.81 8.35 1.29
N PRO A 87 -8.90 7.75 0.08
CA PRO A 87 -10.19 7.56 -0.60
C PRO A 87 -11.22 6.86 0.30
N GLY A 88 -12.50 7.24 0.17
CA GLY A 88 -13.57 6.74 1.04
C GLY A 88 -13.84 5.23 0.94
N TRP A 89 -13.29 4.53 -0.06
CA TRP A 89 -13.32 3.06 -0.14
C TRP A 89 -12.23 2.39 0.71
N ASN A 90 -11.28 3.15 1.24
CA ASN A 90 -10.21 2.70 2.12
C ASN A 90 -10.00 3.70 3.28
N PRO A 91 -11.03 4.00 4.09
CA PRO A 91 -10.95 5.02 5.13
C PRO A 91 -9.96 4.64 6.26
N GLU A 92 -9.74 3.33 6.46
CA GLU A 92 -8.86 2.76 7.46
C GLU A 92 -7.87 1.79 6.76
N PRO A 93 -6.81 2.31 6.12
CA PRO A 93 -5.86 1.50 5.38
C PRO A 93 -5.15 0.49 6.29
N ALA A 94 -5.25 -0.80 5.94
CA ALA A 94 -4.56 -1.88 6.63
C ALA A 94 -3.03 -1.81 6.50
N GLY A 95 -2.30 -2.08 7.57
CA GLY A 95 -0.83 -2.04 7.57
C GLY A 95 -0.23 -0.83 8.29
N PHE A 96 -1.07 -0.01 8.90
CA PHE A 96 -0.65 1.07 9.80
C PHE A 96 -1.08 0.76 11.24
N SER A 97 -0.15 0.92 12.19
CA SER A 97 -0.45 0.90 13.63
C SER A 97 -1.05 2.23 14.13
N ASP A 98 -0.74 3.31 13.41
CA ASP A 98 -1.11 4.70 13.71
C ASP A 98 -1.73 5.36 12.46
N SER A 99 -1.99 6.66 12.47
CA SER A 99 -2.57 7.35 11.32
C SER A 99 -1.60 7.39 10.12
N ALA A 100 -2.11 7.05 8.93
CA ALA A 100 -1.43 7.19 7.65
C ALA A 100 -1.48 8.63 7.08
N ALA A 101 -2.14 9.58 7.76
CA ALA A 101 -2.44 10.91 7.21
C ALA A 101 -1.21 11.73 6.81
N GLY A 102 -0.04 11.45 7.41
CA GLY A 102 1.21 12.13 7.11
C GLY A 102 1.99 11.55 5.92
N LEU A 103 1.59 10.39 5.38
CA LEU A 103 2.29 9.76 4.26
C LEU A 103 1.71 10.20 2.92
N PRO A 104 2.56 10.59 1.95
CA PRO A 104 2.10 10.86 0.60
C PRO A 104 1.49 9.61 -0.04
N TYR A 105 0.43 9.78 -0.81
CA TYR A 105 -0.19 8.70 -1.57
C TYR A 105 -0.61 9.17 -2.96
N VAL A 106 -0.79 8.20 -3.85
CA VAL A 106 -1.37 8.37 -5.19
C VAL A 106 -2.64 7.54 -5.31
N VAL A 107 -3.53 7.95 -6.20
CA VAL A 107 -4.74 7.19 -6.58
C VAL A 107 -4.66 6.96 -8.08
N GLY A 108 -4.99 5.74 -8.51
CA GLY A 108 -5.05 5.35 -9.91
C GLY A 108 -6.08 6.16 -10.69
N ALA A 109 -5.86 6.27 -12.00
CA ALA A 109 -6.72 7.01 -12.92
C ALA A 109 -8.20 6.60 -12.85
N HIS A 110 -8.50 5.34 -12.46
CA HIS A 110 -9.85 4.79 -12.39
C HIS A 110 -10.35 4.57 -10.94
N ASP A 111 -9.64 5.09 -9.94
CA ASP A 111 -9.99 4.94 -8.51
C ASP A 111 -10.20 3.46 -8.09
N GLN A 112 -9.41 2.56 -8.68
CA GLN A 112 -9.40 1.13 -8.36
C GLN A 112 -8.18 0.73 -7.52
N ILE A 113 -7.13 1.56 -7.50
CA ILE A 113 -5.92 1.34 -6.73
C ILE A 113 -5.46 2.65 -6.07
N MET A 114 -4.83 2.54 -4.90
CA MET A 114 -4.04 3.63 -4.31
C MET A 114 -2.69 3.10 -3.85
N GLY A 115 -1.70 3.97 -3.75
CA GLY A 115 -0.36 3.61 -3.27
C GLY A 115 0.16 4.64 -2.30
N TYR A 116 0.49 4.22 -1.08
CA TYR A 116 1.24 5.06 -0.13
C TYR A 116 2.74 4.98 -0.46
N LEU A 117 3.37 6.14 -0.54
CA LEU A 117 4.77 6.32 -0.91
C LEU A 117 5.60 6.49 0.37
N TRP A 118 6.41 5.50 0.75
CA TRP A 118 7.34 5.63 1.88
C TRP A 118 8.56 6.47 1.52
N GLU A 119 8.86 6.54 0.22
CA GLU A 119 9.89 7.39 -0.34
C GLU A 119 9.26 8.45 -1.23
N HIS A 120 9.39 9.71 -0.83
CA HIS A 120 9.01 10.87 -1.64
C HIS A 120 9.96 12.04 -1.38
N PRO A 121 10.68 12.56 -2.39
CA PRO A 121 10.65 12.17 -3.80
C PRO A 121 11.28 10.79 -4.07
N MET A 122 10.84 10.12 -5.13
CA MET A 122 11.36 8.82 -5.57
C MET A 122 12.68 8.99 -6.36
N THR A 123 13.59 8.02 -6.27
CA THR A 123 14.83 7.96 -7.07
C THR A 123 14.85 6.72 -7.96
N PRO A 124 15.54 6.72 -9.11
CA PRO A 124 15.45 5.61 -10.07
C PRO A 124 15.81 4.24 -9.48
N LYS A 125 16.84 4.13 -8.63
CA LYS A 125 17.35 2.85 -8.10
C LYS A 125 17.72 1.84 -9.20
N ALA A 126 18.40 2.29 -10.26
CA ALA A 126 18.77 1.42 -11.40
C ALA A 126 19.54 0.15 -11.00
N ALA A 127 20.35 0.21 -9.93
CA ALA A 127 21.10 -0.94 -9.40
C ALA A 127 20.20 -2.01 -8.74
N ALA A 128 18.95 -1.66 -8.36
CA ALA A 128 17.98 -2.60 -7.83
C ALA A 128 17.25 -3.40 -8.94
N LEU A 129 17.50 -3.08 -10.21
CA LEU A 129 17.00 -3.88 -11.34
C LEU A 129 17.92 -5.07 -11.57
N GLY A 130 17.36 -6.25 -11.79
CA GLY A 130 18.13 -7.43 -12.20
C GLY A 130 18.69 -7.29 -13.63
N ASP A 131 19.54 -8.24 -14.06
CA ASP A 131 20.18 -8.24 -15.40
C ASP A 131 19.17 -8.14 -16.57
N GLY A 132 17.91 -8.53 -16.34
CA GLY A 132 16.81 -8.44 -17.32
C GLY A 132 16.04 -7.11 -17.33
N GLY A 133 16.35 -6.17 -16.42
CA GLY A 133 15.61 -4.92 -16.25
C GLY A 133 14.26 -5.08 -15.53
N ASP A 134 13.94 -6.29 -15.07
CA ASP A 134 12.78 -6.57 -14.23
C ASP A 134 13.09 -6.26 -12.76
N GLY A 135 12.09 -5.75 -12.04
CA GLY A 135 12.21 -5.48 -10.61
C GLY A 135 12.23 -6.79 -9.82
N GLY A 136 13.24 -6.97 -8.96
CA GLY A 136 13.28 -8.04 -7.97
C GLY A 136 12.77 -7.57 -6.62
N ASP A 137 12.37 -8.49 -5.75
CA ASP A 137 12.03 -8.23 -4.33
C ASP A 137 13.26 -7.89 -3.46
N GLY A 138 14.37 -7.49 -4.09
CA GLY A 138 15.69 -7.35 -3.46
C GLY A 138 15.81 -6.22 -2.43
N GLY A 139 14.71 -5.57 -2.06
CA GLY A 139 14.63 -4.64 -0.93
C GLY A 139 15.22 -3.24 -1.16
N ASP A 140 15.93 -3.01 -2.26
CA ASP A 140 16.66 -1.75 -2.54
C ASP A 140 15.89 -0.75 -3.43
N GLY A 141 14.63 -1.04 -3.76
CA GLY A 141 13.74 -0.15 -4.51
C GLY A 141 13.03 0.87 -3.62
N ASN A 142 12.26 1.76 -4.25
CA ASN A 142 11.41 2.72 -3.55
C ASN A 142 10.18 2.01 -3.00
N LYS A 143 9.93 2.13 -1.70
CA LYS A 143 8.83 1.44 -1.04
C LYS A 143 7.47 2.06 -1.38
N VAL A 144 6.57 1.22 -1.90
CA VAL A 144 5.16 1.56 -2.12
C VAL A 144 4.26 0.45 -1.59
N LEU A 145 3.30 0.81 -0.74
CA LEU A 145 2.22 -0.09 -0.31
C LEU A 145 0.97 0.19 -1.14
N TRP A 146 0.64 -0.74 -2.03
CA TRP A 146 -0.55 -0.65 -2.86
C TRP A 146 -1.76 -1.25 -2.15
N TYR A 147 -2.91 -0.60 -2.32
CA TYR A 147 -4.22 -1.06 -1.89
C TYR A 147 -5.11 -1.13 -3.12
N VAL A 148 -5.79 -2.25 -3.29
CA VAL A 148 -6.75 -2.41 -4.38
C VAL A 148 -8.16 -2.41 -3.84
N ARG A 149 -9.06 -1.76 -4.57
CA ARG A 149 -10.47 -1.64 -4.17
C ARG A 149 -11.25 -2.94 -4.36
N SER A 150 -10.87 -3.71 -5.37
CA SER A 150 -11.51 -4.99 -5.72
C SER A 150 -10.64 -6.16 -5.27
N ALA A 151 -11.28 -7.24 -4.82
CA ALA A 151 -10.62 -8.41 -4.25
C ALA A 151 -9.49 -8.95 -5.13
N ARG A 152 -8.36 -9.32 -4.51
CA ARG A 152 -7.21 -9.88 -5.21
C ARG A 152 -7.35 -11.33 -5.62
N GLU A 153 -8.28 -12.08 -5.02
CA GLU A 153 -8.50 -13.51 -5.31
C GLU A 153 -7.21 -14.37 -5.25
N GLY A 154 -6.25 -13.97 -4.41
CA GLY A 154 -4.92 -14.58 -4.32
C GLY A 154 -4.04 -14.42 -5.56
N LYS A 155 -4.39 -13.53 -6.49
CA LYS A 155 -3.62 -13.21 -7.70
C LYS A 155 -2.58 -12.12 -7.42
N PRO A 156 -1.38 -12.20 -8.01
CA PRO A 156 -0.37 -11.16 -7.83
C PRO A 156 -0.80 -9.85 -8.49
N LEU A 157 -0.25 -8.75 -7.97
CA LEU A 157 -0.25 -7.47 -8.68
C LEU A 157 0.86 -7.50 -9.72
N THR A 158 0.49 -7.45 -11.00
CA THR A 158 1.43 -7.28 -12.10
C THR A 158 1.57 -5.79 -12.41
N ILE A 159 2.81 -5.32 -12.41
CA ILE A 159 3.17 -3.94 -12.71
C ILE A 159 4.01 -3.93 -13.98
N ARG A 160 3.63 -3.09 -14.93
CA ARG A 160 4.43 -2.75 -16.12
C ARG A 160 4.69 -1.25 -16.10
N ALA A 161 5.96 -0.86 -16.00
CA ALA A 161 6.36 0.53 -15.97
C ALA A 161 7.15 0.90 -17.22
N HIS A 162 6.81 2.04 -17.83
CA HIS A 162 7.55 2.61 -18.96
C HIS A 162 7.62 4.14 -18.85
N PRO A 163 8.58 4.83 -19.51
CA PRO A 163 8.61 6.29 -19.47
C PRO A 163 7.31 6.85 -20.05
N ARG A 164 6.78 7.92 -19.45
CA ARG A 164 5.57 8.55 -19.98
C ARG A 164 5.81 9.05 -21.41
N GLY A 165 4.94 8.67 -22.33
CA GLY A 165 5.08 8.98 -23.76
C GLY A 165 6.07 8.10 -24.53
N ALA A 166 6.59 7.02 -23.94
CA ALA A 166 7.43 6.04 -24.64
C ALA A 166 7.11 4.61 -24.17
N GLU A 167 7.02 3.66 -25.10
CA GLU A 167 6.73 2.25 -24.77
C GLU A 167 7.96 1.50 -24.23
N ARG A 168 9.16 2.11 -24.22
CA ARG A 168 10.40 1.47 -23.80
C ARG A 168 11.34 2.40 -23.04
N PRO A 169 12.18 1.85 -22.14
CA PRO A 169 12.22 0.44 -21.72
C PRO A 169 11.00 0.08 -20.85
N VAL A 170 10.69 -1.21 -20.74
CA VAL A 170 9.63 -1.71 -19.86
C VAL A 170 10.27 -2.42 -18.68
N VAL A 171 9.97 -1.97 -17.47
CA VAL A 171 10.26 -2.68 -16.23
C VAL A 171 9.03 -3.49 -15.88
N LYS A 172 9.20 -4.77 -15.52
CA LYS A 172 8.10 -5.60 -15.01
C LYS A 172 8.37 -5.99 -13.57
N LEU A 173 7.31 -6.01 -12.78
CA LEU A 173 7.32 -6.51 -11.41
C LEU A 173 6.04 -7.33 -11.18
N SER A 174 6.16 -8.42 -10.43
CA SER A 174 5.03 -9.23 -9.98
C SER A 174 5.08 -9.31 -8.47
N VAL A 175 4.12 -8.69 -7.79
CA VAL A 175 4.05 -8.64 -6.34
C VAL A 175 3.07 -9.70 -5.83
N PRO A 176 3.49 -10.64 -4.97
CA PRO A 176 2.64 -11.72 -4.50
C PRO A 176 1.47 -11.21 -3.62
N ALA A 177 0.36 -11.94 -3.65
CA ALA A 177 -0.81 -11.69 -2.81
C ALA A 177 -0.74 -12.44 -1.47
N ASP A 178 0.38 -12.32 -0.77
CA ASP A 178 0.68 -13.04 0.49
C ASP A 178 0.72 -12.12 1.73
N SER A 179 0.56 -10.81 1.55
CA SER A 179 0.51 -9.83 2.63
C SER A 179 -0.92 -9.58 3.12
N GLY A 180 -1.08 -9.20 4.40
CA GLY A 180 -2.37 -8.87 5.00
C GLY A 180 -2.24 -8.26 6.40
N PRO A 181 -3.33 -7.77 7.01
CA PRO A 181 -4.73 -7.86 6.56
C PRO A 181 -5.04 -6.97 5.34
N GLY A 182 -6.17 -7.24 4.66
CA GLY A 182 -6.70 -6.41 3.57
C GLY A 182 -6.19 -6.77 2.17
N GLU A 183 -6.61 -5.94 1.21
CA GLU A 183 -6.32 -6.09 -0.23
C GLU A 183 -5.05 -5.31 -0.61
N ILE A 184 -3.91 -5.75 -0.07
CA ILE A 184 -2.63 -5.02 -0.13
C ILE A 184 -1.51 -5.76 -0.88
N TYR A 185 -0.59 -4.96 -1.43
CA TYR A 185 0.66 -5.42 -2.05
C TYR A 185 1.83 -4.50 -1.66
N PRO A 186 2.73 -4.91 -0.76
CA PRO A 186 3.98 -4.19 -0.49
C PRO A 186 4.96 -4.41 -1.65
N SER A 187 5.57 -3.34 -2.14
CA SER A 187 6.50 -3.40 -3.27
C SER A 187 7.71 -2.49 -3.09
N ASP A 188 8.83 -2.89 -3.68
CA ASP A 188 10.02 -2.07 -3.85
C ASP A 188 10.17 -1.77 -5.36
N ILE A 189 9.87 -0.54 -5.79
CA ILE A 189 9.86 -0.17 -7.20
C ILE A 189 11.16 0.51 -7.64
N ALA A 190 11.64 0.15 -8.82
CA ALA A 190 12.84 0.73 -9.41
C ALA A 190 12.62 1.00 -10.91
N VAL A 191 13.29 2.01 -11.42
CA VAL A 191 13.34 2.37 -12.84
C VAL A 191 14.77 2.74 -13.23
N PRO A 192 15.20 2.53 -14.48
CA PRO A 192 16.60 2.72 -14.84
C PRO A 192 17.03 4.20 -14.88
N ARG A 193 16.08 5.14 -15.01
CA ARG A 193 16.40 6.56 -15.27
C ARG A 193 15.39 7.51 -14.64
N PRO A 194 15.81 8.74 -14.28
CA PRO A 194 14.91 9.80 -13.87
C PRO A 194 13.88 10.12 -14.95
N GLY A 195 12.71 10.60 -14.55
CA GLY A 195 11.63 10.89 -15.48
C GLY A 195 10.25 10.76 -14.86
N CYS A 196 9.23 11.04 -15.65
CA CYS A 196 7.87 10.60 -15.33
C CYS A 196 7.69 9.22 -15.97
N TRP A 197 7.16 8.28 -15.20
CA TRP A 197 6.96 6.90 -15.60
C TRP A 197 5.51 6.51 -15.39
N THR A 198 4.92 5.89 -16.40
CA THR A 198 3.57 5.34 -16.34
C THR A 198 3.65 3.91 -15.86
N PHE A 199 2.83 3.57 -14.87
CA PHE A 199 2.73 2.26 -14.24
C PHE A 199 1.34 1.69 -14.56
N GLU A 200 1.31 0.73 -15.45
CA GLU A 200 0.12 -0.09 -15.70
C GLU A 200 0.05 -1.19 -14.64
N LEU A 201 -1.01 -1.17 -13.84
CA LEU A 201 -1.23 -2.07 -12.71
C LEU A 201 -2.38 -3.02 -13.04
N SER A 202 -2.22 -4.31 -12.73
CA SER A 202 -3.28 -5.30 -12.95
C SER A 202 -3.28 -6.43 -11.93
N TRP A 203 -4.47 -6.85 -11.50
CA TRP A 203 -4.70 -7.93 -10.54
C TRP A 203 -6.09 -8.51 -10.79
N ALA A 204 -6.28 -9.83 -10.65
CA ALA A 204 -7.60 -10.48 -10.71
C ALA A 204 -8.57 -9.99 -11.82
N GLY A 205 -8.06 -9.62 -13.01
CA GLY A 205 -8.86 -9.08 -14.12
C GLY A 205 -9.15 -7.57 -14.06
N HIS A 206 -8.81 -6.90 -12.96
CA HIS A 206 -8.84 -5.46 -12.79
C HIS A 206 -7.55 -4.81 -13.32
N ARG A 207 -7.66 -3.52 -13.66
CA ARG A 207 -6.55 -2.68 -14.11
C ARG A 207 -6.71 -1.26 -13.61
N ASP A 208 -5.59 -0.60 -13.41
CA ASP A 208 -5.51 0.84 -13.23
C ASP A 208 -4.15 1.37 -13.68
N GLU A 209 -3.97 2.68 -13.65
CA GLU A 209 -2.73 3.35 -14.06
C GLU A 209 -2.37 4.47 -13.08
N VAL A 210 -1.07 4.61 -12.80
CA VAL A 210 -0.51 5.78 -12.10
C VAL A 210 0.74 6.28 -12.81
N ASP A 211 0.95 7.59 -12.79
CA ASP A 211 2.17 8.25 -13.23
C ASP A 211 3.02 8.62 -12.00
N LEU A 212 4.27 8.15 -11.95
CA LEU A 212 5.21 8.43 -10.85
C LEU A 212 6.45 9.18 -11.33
N LYS A 213 6.87 10.17 -10.55
CA LYS A 213 8.05 10.99 -10.85
C LYS A 213 9.28 10.48 -10.10
N PHE A 214 10.32 10.17 -10.86
CA PHE A 214 11.64 9.81 -10.36
C PHE A 214 12.63 10.95 -10.60
N LEU A 215 13.29 11.41 -9.55
CA LEU A 215 14.28 12.48 -9.61
C LEU A 215 15.69 11.90 -9.62
N ALA A 216 16.60 12.55 -10.35
CA ALA A 216 18.00 12.18 -10.31
C ALA A 216 18.53 12.28 -8.87
N GLU A 217 19.33 11.30 -8.47
CA GLU A 217 20.05 11.40 -7.20
C GLU A 217 21.02 12.59 -7.28
N LYS A 218 21.06 13.41 -6.23
CA LYS A 218 21.97 14.56 -6.18
C LYS A 218 23.41 14.03 -6.28
N GLY A 219 24.10 14.34 -7.38
CA GLY A 219 25.50 13.95 -7.61
C GLY A 219 25.74 12.97 -8.77
N ALA A 220 24.69 12.48 -9.43
CA ALA A 220 24.83 11.72 -10.68
C ALA A 220 24.90 12.70 -11.87
N SER A 221 26.10 13.01 -12.36
CA SER A 221 26.36 13.76 -13.59
C SER A 221 27.52 13.13 -14.33
#